data_AF-A0A1X7GDD0-F1
#
_entry.id   AF-A0A1X7GDD0-F1
#
_cell.length_a   1.000
_cell.length_b   1.000
_cell.length_c   1.000
_cell.angle_alpha   90.00
_cell.angle_beta   90.00
_cell.angle_gamma   90.00
#
_symmetry.space_group_name_H-M   'P 1'
#
loop_
_entity.id
_entity.type
_entity.pdbx_description
1 polymer ?
#
loop_
_entity_poly.entity_id
_entity_poly.type
_entity_poly.pdbx_seq_one_letter_code
_entity_poly.pdbx_strand_id
1 'polypeptide(L)'
;MGSSNSPLQKKLLPRHISLMAMGGAIGTGIFKGSAETVTLAGPGVIFTYMFAGILLLVVMGAIAEMAIAYPDTNMKGFVRLAFGKRVSFVTGWLYCFMWLSVCVIEVIVAGSFFQYWFPNIPLWVLSLGCAVLIIGINMMNVKNYGEFEFWFAGIKIAMIMIFIVLGASILFGITPSNQSNYLQNFTEHGGFFPNGSMSIISALLIVMFSYGGSELIGLTVTEAKDAERILPKVIKSFIWRIVLFYTLPILIICGLIPWNEISDQSSPFVQVLSMSGLQGAAHIMNFILITAVLSAANSGIYGCTRMLHSLAMGGEAPKTFSYVSKNGVPSYSLMLSAIVLIVGSLITYVAQDQVFTILMAVPGFVVSLIWISICLSQLKLRKSYPKEPSFKLWGFPYVTASTAVVLIIICIMFVLNEQNRTSIIACLLVLAILVGVSIIKFKRFDAQKADSGEKRIM
;
A
#
# COMPACT_ATOMS: atom_id res chain seq x y z
N MET A 1 20.20 15.92 33.16
CA MET A 1 20.32 14.45 32.96
C MET A 1 19.88 14.12 31.55
N GLY A 2 20.78 13.52 30.76
CA GLY A 2 20.78 13.54 29.29
C GLY A 2 19.55 12.91 28.63
N SER A 3 18.94 13.67 27.71
CA SER A 3 17.98 13.17 26.74
C SER A 3 18.67 12.16 25.82
N SER A 4 18.39 10.87 26.02
CA SER A 4 18.75 9.81 25.09
C SER A 4 17.90 9.93 23.81
N ASN A 5 18.23 10.91 22.97
CA ASN A 5 17.90 10.87 21.54
C ASN A 5 18.74 9.75 20.93
N SER A 6 18.29 8.50 21.02
CA SER A 6 18.83 7.46 20.15
C SER A 6 18.23 7.66 18.77
N PRO A 7 18.98 8.14 17.76
CA PRO A 7 18.51 8.09 16.38
C PRO A 7 18.22 6.64 16.01
N LEU A 8 17.15 6.42 15.23
CA LEU A 8 16.88 5.11 14.63
C LEU A 8 18.15 4.62 13.92
N GLN A 9 18.58 3.38 14.18
CA GLN A 9 19.86 2.88 13.70
C GLN A 9 19.86 2.77 12.16
N LYS A 10 20.74 3.52 11.49
CA LYS A 10 20.96 3.49 10.03
C LYS A 10 21.61 2.16 9.60
N LYS A 11 20.83 1.08 9.49
CA LYS A 11 21.31 -0.28 9.19
C LYS A 11 20.68 -0.95 7.96
N LEU A 12 19.76 -0.29 7.26
CA LEU A 12 19.06 -0.92 6.13
C LEU A 12 19.94 -0.89 4.86
N LEU A 13 20.18 -2.08 4.31
CA LEU A 13 20.83 -2.25 3.01
C LEU A 13 19.86 -1.91 1.87
N PRO A 14 20.36 -1.52 0.68
CA PRO A 14 19.54 -1.25 -0.51
C PRO A 14 18.53 -2.36 -0.83
N ARG A 15 18.97 -3.61 -0.68
CA ARG A 15 18.12 -4.80 -0.87
C ARG A 15 16.97 -4.86 0.13
N HIS A 16 17.19 -4.46 1.38
CA HIS A 16 16.15 -4.45 2.41
C HIS A 16 15.11 -3.38 2.08
N ILE A 17 15.55 -2.19 1.65
CA ILE A 17 14.63 -1.10 1.26
C ILE A 17 13.76 -1.49 0.06
N SER A 18 14.36 -2.06 -0.98
CA SER A 18 13.62 -2.49 -2.18
C SER A 18 12.63 -3.61 -1.87
N LEU A 19 13.02 -4.58 -1.03
CA LEU A 19 12.17 -5.72 -0.70
C LEU A 19 11.10 -5.38 0.33
N MET A 20 11.37 -4.46 1.27
CA MET A 20 10.32 -3.93 2.16
C MET A 20 9.24 -3.20 1.36
N ALA A 21 9.64 -2.42 0.35
CA ALA A 21 8.70 -1.75 -0.54
C ALA A 21 7.85 -2.76 -1.32
N MET A 22 8.46 -3.84 -1.83
CA MET A 22 7.71 -4.91 -2.50
C MET A 22 6.85 -5.71 -1.53
N GLY A 23 7.34 -5.96 -0.31
CA GLY A 23 6.62 -6.69 0.73
C GLY A 23 5.36 -5.96 1.18
N GLY A 24 5.44 -4.63 1.28
CA GLY A 24 4.29 -3.76 1.57
C GLY A 24 3.32 -3.58 0.41
N ALA A 25 3.81 -3.57 -0.84
CA ALA A 25 2.96 -3.43 -2.01
C ALA A 25 2.32 -4.75 -2.48
N ILE A 26 2.99 -5.89 -2.32
CA ILE A 26 2.45 -7.20 -2.71
C ILE A 26 1.70 -7.81 -1.53
N GLY A 27 0.37 -7.64 -1.54
CA GLY A 27 -0.54 -8.12 -0.51
C GLY A 27 -1.94 -8.38 -1.06
N THR A 28 -2.96 -8.06 -0.25
CA THR A 28 -4.36 -8.33 -0.58
C THR A 28 -4.80 -7.72 -1.92
N GLY A 29 -4.26 -6.55 -2.29
CA GLY A 29 -4.65 -5.84 -3.51
C GLY A 29 -4.51 -6.69 -4.79
N ILE A 30 -3.39 -7.41 -4.95
CA ILE A 30 -3.24 -8.33 -6.09
C ILE A 30 -3.93 -9.67 -5.85
N PHE A 31 -3.86 -10.24 -4.65
CA PHE A 31 -4.28 -11.64 -4.46
C PHE A 31 -5.78 -11.83 -4.31
N LYS A 32 -6.47 -10.87 -3.69
CA LYS A 32 -7.93 -10.88 -3.55
C LYS A 32 -8.56 -9.78 -4.42
N GLY A 33 -7.97 -8.60 -4.45
CA GLY A 33 -8.47 -7.48 -5.26
C GLY A 33 -8.42 -7.72 -6.77
N SER A 34 -7.57 -8.64 -7.26
CA SER A 34 -7.56 -9.01 -8.68
C SER A 34 -8.90 -9.56 -9.15
N ALA A 35 -9.63 -10.32 -8.32
CA ALA A 35 -10.96 -10.82 -8.65
C ALA A 35 -11.89 -9.65 -9.02
N GLU A 36 -12.02 -8.69 -8.12
CA GLU A 36 -12.85 -7.51 -8.31
C GLU A 36 -12.40 -6.68 -9.52
N THR A 37 -11.09 -6.44 -9.70
CA THR A 37 -10.61 -5.65 -10.85
C THR A 37 -10.84 -6.34 -12.20
N VAL A 38 -10.71 -7.66 -12.26
CA VAL A 38 -10.95 -8.44 -13.49
C VAL A 38 -12.44 -8.52 -13.76
N THR A 39 -13.29 -8.71 -12.75
CA THR A 39 -14.75 -8.66 -12.90
C THR A 39 -15.22 -7.29 -13.38
N LEU A 40 -14.61 -6.21 -12.89
CA LEU A 40 -14.95 -4.84 -13.28
C LEU A 40 -14.51 -4.48 -14.71
N ALA A 41 -13.27 -4.77 -15.09
CA ALA A 41 -12.68 -4.28 -16.34
C ALA A 41 -12.44 -5.36 -17.41
N GLY A 42 -12.70 -6.63 -17.09
CA GLY A 42 -12.38 -7.76 -17.94
C GLY A 42 -10.88 -7.87 -18.22
N PRO A 43 -10.48 -8.48 -19.35
CA PRO A 43 -9.08 -8.54 -19.76
C PRO A 43 -8.42 -7.17 -19.93
N GLY A 44 -9.21 -6.14 -20.27
CA GLY A 44 -8.81 -4.73 -20.34
C GLY A 44 -8.15 -4.17 -19.08
N VAL A 45 -8.33 -4.82 -17.92
CA VAL A 45 -7.74 -4.44 -16.64
C VAL A 45 -6.22 -4.29 -16.69
N ILE A 46 -5.52 -4.96 -17.62
CA ILE A 46 -4.07 -4.85 -17.78
C ILE A 46 -3.66 -3.40 -18.03
N PHE A 47 -4.45 -2.66 -18.81
CA PHE A 47 -4.20 -1.24 -19.05
C PHE A 47 -4.36 -0.42 -17.77
N THR A 48 -5.28 -0.79 -16.88
CA THR A 48 -5.41 -0.19 -15.54
C THR A 48 -4.12 -0.38 -14.74
N TYR A 49 -3.58 -1.61 -14.66
CA TYR A 49 -2.34 -1.91 -13.94
C TYR A 49 -1.11 -1.22 -14.54
N MET A 50 -1.01 -1.18 -15.87
CA MET A 50 0.07 -0.47 -16.56
C MET A 50 -0.02 1.04 -16.31
N PHE A 51 -1.20 1.63 -16.45
CA PHE A 51 -1.40 3.06 -16.27
C PHE A 51 -1.14 3.50 -14.83
N ALA A 52 -1.68 2.78 -13.85
CA ALA A 52 -1.39 3.05 -12.43
C ALA A 52 0.11 2.84 -12.11
N GLY A 53 0.78 1.89 -12.77
CA GLY A 53 2.22 1.68 -12.64
C GLY A 53 3.05 2.86 -13.16
N ILE A 54 2.59 3.51 -14.22
CA ILE A 54 3.20 4.74 -14.75
C ILE A 54 3.01 5.90 -13.75
N LEU A 55 1.82 6.06 -13.17
CA LEU A 55 1.58 7.07 -12.14
C LEU A 55 2.50 6.85 -10.93
N LEU A 56 2.62 5.60 -10.48
CA LEU A 56 3.52 5.22 -9.41
C LEU A 56 4.99 5.53 -9.75
N LEU A 57 5.44 5.27 -10.98
CA LEU A 57 6.80 5.60 -11.43
C LEU A 57 7.09 7.08 -11.22
N VAL A 58 6.14 7.95 -11.56
CA VAL A 58 6.28 9.40 -11.41
C VAL A 58 6.34 9.80 -9.94
N VAL A 59 5.46 9.24 -9.10
CA VAL A 59 5.43 9.51 -7.66
C VAL A 59 6.73 9.07 -6.98
N MET A 60 7.23 7.87 -7.29
CA MET A 60 8.48 7.37 -6.73
C MET A 60 9.69 8.18 -7.22
N GLY A 61 9.71 8.56 -8.49
CA GLY A 61 10.74 9.44 -9.02
C GLY A 61 10.74 10.82 -8.34
N ALA A 62 9.56 11.36 -8.04
CA ALA A 62 9.40 12.59 -7.26
C ALA A 62 9.97 12.44 -5.84
N ILE A 63 9.69 11.31 -5.16
CA ILE A 63 10.27 10.99 -3.85
C ILE A 63 11.80 10.95 -3.94
N ALA A 64 12.37 10.20 -4.90
CA ALA A 64 13.82 10.09 -5.04
C ALA A 64 14.48 11.44 -5.24
N GLU A 65 13.94 12.23 -6.15
CA GLU A 65 14.51 13.53 -6.47
C GLU A 65 14.50 14.46 -5.24
N MET A 66 13.38 14.54 -4.51
CA MET A 66 13.28 15.34 -3.29
C MET A 66 14.17 14.78 -2.17
N ALA A 67 14.26 13.47 -2.02
CA ALA A 67 15.12 12.80 -1.04
C ALA A 67 16.60 13.08 -1.27
N ILE A 68 17.02 13.16 -2.53
CA ILE A 68 18.37 13.54 -2.87
C ILE A 68 18.57 15.02 -2.56
N ALA A 69 17.65 15.90 -3.00
CA ALA A 69 17.77 17.35 -2.80
C ALA A 69 17.73 17.77 -1.32
N TYR A 70 16.94 17.09 -0.48
CA TYR A 70 16.83 17.34 0.96
C TYR A 70 17.23 16.08 1.76
N PRO A 71 18.54 15.85 1.96
CA PRO A 71 19.02 14.76 2.81
C PRO A 71 18.39 14.82 4.21
N ASP A 72 18.19 13.66 4.83
CA ASP A 72 17.59 13.51 6.18
C ASP A 72 16.12 13.95 6.31
N THR A 73 15.46 14.33 5.21
CA THR A 73 14.03 14.64 5.17
C THR A 73 13.24 13.44 4.65
N ASN A 74 12.19 13.03 5.36
CA ASN A 74 11.30 11.95 4.93
C ASN A 74 10.08 12.50 4.16
N MET A 75 9.24 11.61 3.63
CA MET A 75 8.02 11.96 2.87
C MET A 75 7.17 13.05 3.54
N LYS A 76 6.91 12.93 4.85
CA LYS A 76 6.15 13.91 5.63
C LYS A 76 6.87 15.26 5.69
N GLY A 77 8.19 15.24 5.82
CA GLY A 77 9.05 16.41 5.84
C GLY A 77 9.00 17.19 4.53
N PHE A 78 8.95 16.52 3.36
CA PHE A 78 8.79 17.21 2.07
C PHE A 78 7.47 18.00 2.03
N VAL A 79 6.37 17.38 2.46
CA VAL A 79 5.06 18.05 2.55
C VAL A 79 5.12 19.23 3.52
N ARG A 80 5.88 19.12 4.62
CA ARG A 80 6.08 20.21 5.58
C ARG A 80 6.86 21.38 4.99
N LEU A 81 7.92 21.11 4.23
CA LEU A 81 8.70 22.14 3.55
C LEU A 81 7.86 22.84 2.48
N ALA A 82 7.05 22.07 1.72
CA ALA A 82 6.22 22.61 0.66
C ALA A 82 5.01 23.41 1.19
N PHE A 83 4.23 22.85 2.11
CA PHE A 83 2.91 23.38 2.48
C PHE A 83 2.77 23.74 3.96
N GLY A 84 3.83 23.61 4.75
CA GLY A 84 3.85 23.94 6.16
C GLY A 84 3.29 22.84 7.07
N LYS A 85 3.24 23.14 8.38
CA LYS A 85 2.94 22.16 9.43
C LYS A 85 1.53 21.58 9.35
N ARG A 86 0.53 22.38 8.94
CA ARG A 86 -0.88 21.95 8.91
C ARG A 86 -1.12 20.83 7.91
N VAL A 87 -0.66 21.01 6.67
CA VAL A 87 -0.81 20.00 5.62
C VAL A 87 0.03 18.76 5.96
N SER A 88 1.26 18.93 6.44
CA SER A 88 2.10 17.82 6.88
C SER A 88 1.48 16.99 8.02
N PHE A 89 0.80 17.64 8.97
CA PHE A 89 0.04 16.96 10.02
C PHE A 89 -1.10 16.11 9.43
N VAL A 90 -1.89 16.69 8.52
CA VAL A 90 -3.01 15.97 7.89
C VAL A 90 -2.49 14.78 7.09
N THR A 91 -1.49 14.98 6.23
CA THR A 91 -0.89 13.90 5.43
C THR A 91 -0.30 12.80 6.32
N GLY A 92 0.36 13.14 7.42
CA GLY A 92 0.91 12.16 8.36
C GLY A 92 -0.18 11.30 9.02
N TRP A 93 -1.28 11.91 9.45
CA TRP A 93 -2.39 11.15 10.05
C TRP A 93 -3.19 10.34 9.02
N LEU A 94 -3.38 10.87 7.80
CA LEU A 94 -3.96 10.11 6.69
C LEU A 94 -3.12 8.88 6.36
N TYR A 95 -1.79 9.00 6.41
CA TYR A 95 -0.88 7.87 6.22
C TYR A 95 -1.07 6.79 7.29
N CYS A 96 -1.20 7.19 8.57
CA CYS A 96 -1.51 6.25 9.64
C CYS A 96 -2.87 5.58 9.43
N PHE A 97 -3.90 6.36 9.09
CA PHE A 97 -5.26 5.87 8.84
C PHE A 97 -5.30 4.87 7.68
N MET A 98 -4.61 5.17 6.58
CA MET A 98 -4.45 4.27 5.44
C MET A 98 -3.86 2.94 5.88
N TRP A 99 -2.69 2.94 6.53
CA TRP A 99 -2.03 1.69 6.92
C TRP A 99 -2.81 0.89 7.94
N LEU A 100 -3.47 1.53 8.90
CA LEU A 100 -4.34 0.83 9.84
C LEU A 100 -5.50 0.15 9.10
N SER A 101 -6.10 0.83 8.12
CA SER A 101 -7.16 0.25 7.28
C SER A 101 -6.63 -0.93 6.44
N VAL A 102 -5.45 -0.78 5.82
CA VAL A 102 -4.78 -1.87 5.11
C VAL A 102 -4.55 -3.07 6.03
N CYS A 103 -4.00 -2.86 7.24
CA CYS A 103 -3.74 -3.96 8.16
C CYS A 103 -5.02 -4.72 8.56
N VAL A 104 -6.14 -4.01 8.75
CA VAL A 104 -7.45 -4.62 8.99
C VAL A 104 -7.88 -5.48 7.79
N ILE A 105 -7.76 -4.95 6.58
CA ILE A 105 -8.07 -5.70 5.34
C ILE A 105 -7.21 -6.96 5.23
N GLU A 106 -5.90 -6.85 5.45
CA GLU A 106 -4.96 -7.96 5.32
C GLU A 106 -5.25 -9.08 6.32
N VAL A 107 -5.58 -8.78 7.59
CA VAL A 107 -5.93 -9.83 8.57
C VAL A 107 -7.29 -10.47 8.26
N ILE A 108 -8.23 -9.71 7.71
CA ILE A 108 -9.52 -10.25 7.28
C ILE A 108 -9.33 -11.19 6.08
N VAL A 109 -8.56 -10.77 5.08
CA VAL A 109 -8.26 -11.63 3.92
C VAL A 109 -7.46 -12.86 4.33
N ALA A 110 -6.50 -12.74 5.22
CA ALA A 110 -5.81 -13.90 5.81
C ALA A 110 -6.81 -14.87 6.44
N GLY A 111 -7.78 -14.36 7.21
CA GLY A 111 -8.88 -15.14 7.76
C GLY A 111 -9.70 -15.86 6.69
N SER A 112 -10.02 -15.18 5.59
CA SER A 112 -10.76 -15.77 4.46
C SER A 112 -9.98 -16.89 3.77
N PHE A 113 -8.65 -16.77 3.67
CA PHE A 113 -7.82 -17.85 3.14
C PHE A 113 -7.73 -19.03 4.11
N PHE A 114 -7.78 -18.81 5.43
CA PHE A 114 -7.89 -19.93 6.38
C PHE A 114 -9.21 -20.69 6.24
N GLN A 115 -10.30 -20.05 5.80
CA GLN A 115 -11.58 -20.74 5.55
C GLN A 115 -11.48 -21.78 4.43
N TYR A 116 -10.43 -21.74 3.60
CA TYR A 116 -10.14 -22.80 2.63
C TYR A 116 -9.94 -24.17 3.30
N TRP A 117 -9.30 -24.22 4.48
CA TRP A 117 -9.16 -25.46 5.27
C TRP A 117 -10.16 -25.57 6.41
N PHE A 118 -10.64 -24.43 6.93
CA PHE A 118 -11.54 -24.37 8.07
C PHE A 118 -12.86 -23.64 7.72
N PRO A 119 -13.66 -24.16 6.76
CA PRO A 119 -14.82 -23.44 6.22
C PRO A 119 -15.92 -23.22 7.27
N ASN A 120 -15.98 -24.08 8.30
CA ASN A 120 -16.98 -24.00 9.37
C ASN A 120 -16.63 -22.96 10.45
N ILE A 121 -15.42 -22.40 10.44
CA ILE A 121 -15.03 -21.38 11.42
C ILE A 121 -15.43 -20.00 10.89
N PRO A 122 -16.16 -19.19 11.67
CA PRO A 122 -16.55 -17.84 11.26
C PRO A 122 -15.34 -16.97 10.92
N LEU A 123 -15.49 -16.14 9.88
CA LEU A 123 -14.43 -15.28 9.37
C LEU A 123 -13.82 -14.38 10.46
N TRP A 124 -14.64 -13.82 11.35
CA TRP A 124 -14.18 -12.93 12.41
C TRP A 124 -13.22 -13.63 13.39
N VAL A 125 -13.43 -14.92 13.68
CA VAL A 125 -12.57 -15.70 14.58
C VAL A 125 -11.20 -15.90 13.95
N LEU A 126 -11.17 -16.32 12.69
CA LEU A 126 -9.92 -16.52 11.95
C LEU A 126 -9.17 -15.20 11.76
N SER A 127 -9.90 -14.13 11.44
CA SER A 127 -9.33 -12.78 11.29
C SER A 127 -8.74 -12.26 12.60
N LEU A 128 -9.42 -12.50 13.73
CA LEU A 128 -8.93 -12.15 15.07
C LEU A 128 -7.68 -12.96 15.42
N GLY A 129 -7.65 -14.26 15.09
CA GLY A 129 -6.45 -15.09 15.25
C GLY A 129 -5.25 -14.55 14.48
N CYS A 130 -5.47 -14.15 13.21
CA CYS A 130 -4.47 -13.48 12.38
C CYS A 130 -3.98 -12.15 13.00
N ALA A 131 -4.91 -11.34 13.51
CA ALA A 131 -4.58 -10.08 14.19
C ALA A 131 -3.70 -10.31 15.43
N VAL A 132 -4.07 -11.25 16.30
CA VAL A 132 -3.30 -11.62 17.50
C VAL A 132 -1.91 -12.12 17.12
N LEU A 133 -1.80 -12.96 16.09
CA LEU A 133 -0.53 -13.46 15.58
C LEU A 133 0.39 -12.31 15.12
N ILE A 134 -0.14 -11.38 14.33
CA ILE A 134 0.62 -10.23 13.81
C ILE A 134 1.04 -9.27 14.92
N ILE A 135 0.17 -9.01 15.88
CA ILE A 135 0.50 -8.20 17.06
C ILE A 135 1.63 -8.88 17.85
N GLY A 136 1.53 -10.19 18.07
CA GLY A 136 2.57 -10.99 18.72
C GLY A 136 3.91 -10.88 18.02
N ILE A 137 3.95 -11.04 16.69
CA ILE A 137 5.17 -10.86 15.88
C ILE A 137 5.76 -9.45 16.06
N ASN A 138 4.92 -8.41 16.07
CA ASN A 138 5.38 -7.02 16.22
C ASN A 138 5.83 -6.66 17.64
N MET A 139 5.45 -7.45 18.65
CA MET A 139 5.98 -7.32 20.01
C MET A 139 7.37 -7.96 20.17
N MET A 140 7.76 -8.87 19.26
CA MET A 140 9.07 -9.52 19.26
C MET A 140 10.17 -8.57 18.74
N ASN A 141 11.43 -8.91 19.01
CA ASN A 141 12.57 -8.00 18.84
C ASN A 141 12.77 -7.55 17.36
N VAL A 142 12.81 -6.23 17.13
CA VAL A 142 12.93 -5.57 15.82
C VAL A 142 14.23 -5.92 15.08
N LYS A 143 15.26 -6.39 15.80
CA LYS A 143 16.57 -6.71 15.20
C LYS A 143 16.48 -7.68 14.01
N ASN A 144 15.47 -8.54 13.96
CA ASN A 144 15.31 -9.52 12.88
C ASN A 144 14.21 -9.13 11.85
N TYR A 145 13.48 -8.03 12.07
CA TYR A 145 12.35 -7.62 11.22
C TYR A 145 12.75 -7.51 9.74
N GLY A 146 13.86 -6.82 9.47
CA GLY A 146 14.31 -6.60 8.08
C GLY A 146 14.75 -7.87 7.36
N GLU A 147 15.25 -8.87 8.10
CA GLU A 147 15.60 -10.18 7.56
C GLU A 147 14.34 -11.04 7.35
N PHE A 148 13.39 -11.05 8.29
CA PHE A 148 12.11 -11.74 8.11
C PHE A 148 11.35 -11.22 6.90
N GLU A 149 11.21 -9.90 6.76
CA GLU A 149 10.57 -9.30 5.58
C GLU A 149 11.35 -9.57 4.29
N PHE A 150 12.68 -9.62 4.35
CA PHE A 150 13.49 -10.02 3.20
C PHE A 150 13.12 -11.43 2.72
N TRP A 151 13.03 -12.39 3.63
CA TRP A 151 12.65 -13.77 3.30
C TRP A 151 11.19 -13.87 2.84
N PHE A 152 10.25 -13.21 3.54
CA PHE A 152 8.84 -13.21 3.13
C PHE A 152 8.64 -12.59 1.75
N ALA A 153 9.26 -11.43 1.46
CA ALA A 153 9.22 -10.83 0.13
C ALA A 153 9.84 -11.75 -0.94
N GLY A 154 10.93 -12.45 -0.60
CA GLY A 154 11.54 -13.45 -1.47
C GLY A 154 10.58 -14.60 -1.84
N ILE A 155 9.90 -15.17 -0.84
CA ILE A 155 8.88 -16.22 -1.05
C ILE A 155 7.74 -15.73 -1.93
N LYS A 156 7.23 -14.50 -1.69
CA LYS A 156 6.17 -13.90 -2.52
C LYS A 156 6.59 -13.82 -3.99
N ILE A 157 7.77 -13.29 -4.26
CA ILE A 157 8.28 -13.11 -5.63
C ILE A 157 8.51 -14.47 -6.31
N ALA A 158 9.12 -15.43 -5.59
CA ALA A 158 9.35 -16.77 -6.11
C ALA A 158 8.02 -17.47 -6.47
N MET A 159 7.00 -17.32 -5.63
CA MET A 159 5.68 -17.88 -5.90
C MET A 159 5.03 -17.22 -7.12
N ILE A 160 5.07 -15.89 -7.26
CA ILE A 160 4.53 -15.21 -8.44
C ILE A 160 5.23 -15.71 -9.71
N MET A 161 6.55 -15.89 -9.68
CA MET A 161 7.31 -16.46 -10.80
C MET A 161 6.84 -17.88 -11.15
N ILE A 162 6.67 -18.75 -10.15
CA ILE A 162 6.15 -20.12 -10.35
C ILE A 162 4.74 -20.08 -10.94
N PHE A 163 3.86 -19.23 -10.39
CA PHE A 163 2.51 -19.03 -10.89
C PHE A 163 2.52 -18.59 -12.36
N ILE A 164 3.39 -17.65 -12.72
CA ILE A 164 3.51 -17.17 -14.11
C ILE A 164 3.95 -18.30 -15.04
N VAL A 165 4.98 -19.06 -14.67
CA VAL A 165 5.52 -20.14 -15.50
C VAL A 165 4.49 -21.25 -15.67
N LEU A 166 3.87 -21.70 -14.58
CA LEU A 166 2.87 -22.78 -14.61
C LEU A 166 1.56 -22.33 -15.27
N GLY A 167 1.11 -21.12 -14.97
CA GLY A 167 -0.09 -20.56 -15.58
C GLY A 167 0.09 -20.38 -17.09
N ALA A 168 1.25 -19.90 -17.54
CA ALA A 168 1.58 -19.84 -18.96
C ALA A 168 1.66 -21.24 -19.60
N SER A 169 2.23 -22.24 -18.91
CA SER A 169 2.29 -23.60 -19.45
C SER A 169 0.91 -24.23 -19.63
N ILE A 170 -0.05 -23.94 -18.74
CA ILE A 170 -1.46 -24.33 -18.91
C ILE A 170 -2.10 -23.53 -20.05
N LEU A 171 -1.91 -22.20 -20.07
CA LEU A 171 -2.51 -21.29 -21.06
C LEU A 171 -2.14 -21.66 -22.49
N PHE A 172 -0.88 -22.04 -22.73
CA PHE A 172 -0.37 -22.44 -24.04
C PHE A 172 -0.50 -23.96 -24.31
N GLY A 173 -1.17 -24.72 -23.45
CA GLY A 173 -1.43 -26.15 -23.65
C GLY A 173 -0.20 -27.06 -23.53
N ILE A 174 0.90 -26.57 -22.93
CA ILE A 174 2.11 -27.37 -22.66
C ILE A 174 1.85 -28.37 -21.53
N THR A 175 1.02 -27.99 -20.55
CA THR A 175 0.59 -28.86 -19.45
C THR A 175 -0.79 -29.44 -19.77
N PRO A 176 -1.01 -30.77 -19.61
CA PRO A 176 -2.31 -31.38 -19.80
C PRO A 176 -3.35 -30.74 -18.91
N SER A 177 -4.46 -30.30 -19.51
CA SER A 177 -5.56 -29.65 -18.80
C SER A 177 -6.89 -29.96 -19.51
N ASN A 178 -8.00 -29.71 -18.84
CA ASN A 178 -9.33 -30.18 -19.26
C ASN A 178 -9.91 -29.42 -20.46
N GLN A 179 -9.28 -28.34 -20.91
CA GLN A 179 -9.71 -27.54 -22.07
C GLN A 179 -8.53 -27.26 -23.02
N SER A 180 -8.82 -27.23 -24.31
CA SER A 180 -7.79 -27.12 -25.36
C SER A 180 -7.54 -25.71 -25.88
N ASN A 181 -8.36 -24.71 -25.51
CA ASN A 181 -8.22 -23.35 -26.05
C ASN A 181 -8.58 -22.24 -25.04
N TYR A 182 -7.72 -22.06 -24.03
CA TYR A 182 -7.92 -21.02 -23.01
C TYR A 182 -7.86 -19.58 -23.57
N LEU A 183 -7.12 -19.34 -24.65
CA LEU A 183 -6.95 -17.99 -25.21
C LEU A 183 -8.28 -17.36 -25.68
N GLN A 184 -9.31 -18.16 -25.91
CA GLN A 184 -10.66 -17.69 -26.24
C GLN A 184 -11.29 -16.82 -25.14
N ASN A 185 -10.90 -17.02 -23.87
CA ASN A 185 -11.43 -16.26 -22.73
C ASN A 185 -11.16 -14.75 -22.86
N PHE A 186 -10.15 -14.34 -23.64
CA PHE A 186 -9.88 -12.93 -23.92
C PHE A 186 -10.92 -12.25 -24.82
N THR A 187 -11.68 -13.01 -25.60
CA THR A 187 -12.56 -12.47 -26.65
C THR A 187 -13.99 -12.96 -26.59
N GLU A 188 -14.25 -14.19 -26.14
CA GLU A 188 -15.57 -14.83 -26.24
C GLU A 188 -16.62 -14.26 -25.27
N HIS A 189 -16.20 -13.67 -24.16
CA HIS A 189 -17.11 -13.15 -23.13
C HIS A 189 -17.35 -11.63 -23.27
N GLY A 190 -17.68 -11.15 -24.48
CA GLY A 190 -17.91 -9.73 -24.74
C GLY A 190 -16.65 -8.94 -25.15
N GLY A 191 -15.59 -9.63 -25.58
CA GLY A 191 -14.36 -9.02 -26.06
C GLY A 191 -13.37 -8.63 -24.95
N PHE A 192 -12.32 -7.92 -25.34
CA PHE A 192 -11.25 -7.49 -24.42
C PHE A 192 -11.70 -6.40 -23.43
N PHE A 193 -12.73 -5.63 -23.79
CA PHE A 193 -13.31 -4.55 -22.98
C PHE A 193 -14.82 -4.77 -22.77
N PRO A 194 -15.22 -5.83 -22.05
CA PRO A 194 -16.63 -6.26 -21.99
C PRO A 194 -17.53 -5.21 -21.33
N ASN A 195 -16.99 -4.47 -20.35
CA ASN A 195 -17.72 -3.41 -19.64
C ASN A 195 -17.39 -2.00 -20.19
N GLY A 196 -16.87 -1.92 -21.41
CA GLY A 196 -16.45 -0.68 -22.06
C GLY A 196 -15.13 -0.10 -21.52
N SER A 197 -14.54 0.85 -22.23
CA SER A 197 -13.23 1.44 -21.87
C SER A 197 -13.25 2.24 -20.56
N MET A 198 -14.41 2.74 -20.15
CA MET A 198 -14.57 3.49 -18.90
C MET A 198 -14.39 2.61 -17.65
N SER A 199 -14.58 1.29 -17.77
CA SER A 199 -14.35 0.32 -16.70
C SER A 199 -12.89 0.28 -16.24
N ILE A 200 -11.94 0.60 -17.14
CA ILE A 200 -10.50 0.72 -16.84
C ILE A 200 -10.29 1.74 -15.71
N ILE A 201 -11.02 2.86 -15.75
CA ILE A 201 -10.93 3.91 -14.74
C ILE A 201 -11.58 3.47 -13.43
N SER A 202 -12.67 2.69 -13.52
CA SER A 202 -13.41 2.19 -12.35
C SER A 202 -12.59 1.21 -11.51
N ALA A 203 -11.80 0.35 -12.16
CA ALA A 203 -10.88 -0.56 -11.47
C ALA A 203 -9.63 0.14 -10.88
N LEU A 204 -9.34 1.36 -11.32
CA LEU A 204 -8.06 2.01 -11.02
C LEU A 204 -7.83 2.21 -9.53
N LEU A 205 -8.86 2.51 -8.75
CA LEU A 205 -8.66 2.76 -7.32
C LEU A 205 -8.27 1.49 -6.54
N ILE A 206 -8.80 0.33 -6.92
CA ILE A 206 -8.40 -0.96 -6.34
C ILE A 206 -6.96 -1.27 -6.74
N VAL A 207 -6.59 -0.97 -7.98
CA VAL A 207 -5.20 -1.08 -8.44
C VAL A 207 -4.27 -0.13 -7.67
N MET A 208 -4.71 1.10 -7.40
CA MET A 208 -3.97 2.08 -6.60
C MET A 208 -3.76 1.59 -5.17
N PHE A 209 -4.76 0.96 -4.56
CA PHE A 209 -4.58 0.25 -3.30
C PHE A 209 -3.51 -0.84 -3.43
N SER A 210 -3.54 -1.62 -4.50
CA SER A 210 -2.58 -2.70 -4.73
C SER A 210 -1.14 -2.21 -4.91
N TYR A 211 -0.95 -1.00 -5.42
CA TYR A 211 0.36 -0.37 -5.49
C TYR A 211 0.71 0.47 -4.25
N GLY A 212 -0.24 0.67 -3.34
CA GLY A 212 -0.01 1.30 -2.06
C GLY A 212 1.02 0.55 -1.24
N GLY A 213 1.78 1.27 -0.42
CA GLY A 213 2.92 0.73 0.31
C GLY A 213 4.25 0.85 -0.42
N SER A 214 4.25 1.09 -1.73
CA SER A 214 5.45 1.45 -2.49
C SER A 214 6.10 2.75 -1.97
N GLU A 215 5.28 3.68 -1.49
CA GLU A 215 5.73 4.95 -0.91
C GLU A 215 6.42 4.79 0.46
N LEU A 216 6.41 3.59 1.06
CA LEU A 216 7.20 3.27 2.25
C LEU A 216 8.68 3.56 2.05
N ILE A 217 9.17 3.47 0.80
CA ILE A 217 10.53 3.91 0.43
C ILE A 217 10.78 5.34 0.90
N GLY A 218 9.82 6.25 0.70
CA GLY A 218 9.90 7.65 1.13
C GLY A 218 10.00 7.87 2.64
N LEU A 219 9.61 6.88 3.46
CA LEU A 219 9.85 6.90 4.90
C LEU A 219 11.21 6.35 5.28
N THR A 220 11.64 5.29 4.60
CA THR A 220 12.92 4.61 4.88
C THR A 220 14.13 5.29 4.23
N VAL A 221 13.91 6.29 3.37
CA VAL A 221 14.97 7.09 2.73
C VAL A 221 16.00 7.61 3.73
N THR A 222 15.54 8.09 4.89
CA THR A 222 16.44 8.65 5.93
C THR A 222 17.24 7.58 6.68
N GLU A 223 16.83 6.31 6.56
CA GLU A 223 17.50 5.13 7.10
C GLU A 223 18.48 4.50 6.09
N ALA A 224 18.49 4.97 4.84
CA ALA A 224 19.34 4.46 3.76
C ALA A 224 20.78 5.00 3.84
N LYS A 225 21.77 4.11 3.74
CA LYS A 225 23.18 4.51 3.54
C LYS A 225 23.35 4.98 2.09
N ASP A 226 23.89 6.18 1.85
CA ASP A 226 24.14 6.71 0.50
C ASP A 226 22.89 6.72 -0.42
N ALA A 227 21.83 7.35 0.08
CA ALA A 227 20.54 7.47 -0.61
C ALA A 227 20.68 8.00 -2.06
N GLU A 228 21.67 8.85 -2.31
CA GLU A 228 21.91 9.48 -3.60
C GLU A 228 22.21 8.48 -4.72
N ARG A 229 23.07 7.50 -4.46
CA ARG A 229 23.40 6.46 -5.45
C ARG A 229 22.39 5.33 -5.50
N ILE A 230 21.69 5.09 -4.40
CA ILE A 230 20.88 3.88 -4.21
C ILE A 230 19.43 4.08 -4.65
N LEU A 231 18.80 5.21 -4.33
CA LEU A 231 17.39 5.42 -4.61
C LEU A 231 17.02 5.28 -6.09
N PRO A 232 17.76 5.86 -7.06
CA PRO A 232 17.41 5.72 -8.47
C PRO A 232 17.44 4.27 -8.95
N LYS A 233 18.42 3.48 -8.47
CA LYS A 233 18.55 2.05 -8.80
C LYS A 233 17.41 1.23 -8.21
N VAL A 234 17.07 1.49 -6.94
CA VAL A 234 15.96 0.82 -6.24
C VAL A 234 14.65 1.09 -6.95
N ILE A 235 14.37 2.35 -7.29
CA ILE A 235 13.12 2.74 -7.96
C ILE A 235 13.02 2.09 -9.34
N LYS A 236 14.08 2.17 -10.17
CA LYS A 236 14.08 1.55 -11.49
C LYS A 236 13.86 0.04 -11.41
N SER A 237 14.56 -0.63 -10.48
CA SER A 237 14.39 -2.08 -10.28
C SER A 237 13.01 -2.44 -9.74
N PHE A 238 12.45 -1.60 -8.87
CA PHE A 238 11.15 -1.82 -8.25
C PHE A 238 10.02 -1.71 -9.28
N ILE A 239 10.02 -0.65 -10.09
CA ILE A 239 8.91 -0.38 -11.02
C ILE A 239 8.77 -1.46 -12.09
N TRP A 240 9.87 -1.87 -12.73
CA TRP A 240 9.79 -2.91 -13.75
C TRP A 240 9.28 -4.23 -13.15
N ARG A 241 9.71 -4.56 -11.93
CA ARG A 241 9.24 -5.76 -11.22
C ARG A 241 7.78 -5.66 -10.83
N ILE A 242 7.34 -4.54 -10.25
CA ILE A 242 5.95 -4.41 -9.79
C ILE A 242 4.99 -4.43 -10.97
N VAL A 243 5.28 -3.74 -12.08
CA VAL A 243 4.43 -3.80 -13.27
C VAL A 243 4.37 -5.22 -13.81
N LEU A 244 5.51 -5.90 -14.00
CA LEU A 244 5.53 -7.27 -14.55
C LEU A 244 4.84 -8.29 -13.62
N PHE A 245 5.13 -8.26 -12.32
CA PHE A 245 4.55 -9.18 -11.34
C PHE A 245 3.08 -8.93 -11.04
N TYR A 246 2.54 -7.81 -11.52
CA TYR A 246 1.11 -7.53 -11.47
C TYR A 246 0.41 -7.87 -12.78
N THR A 247 0.94 -7.43 -13.92
CA THR A 247 0.28 -7.62 -15.21
C THR A 247 0.32 -9.05 -15.71
N LEU A 248 1.44 -9.77 -15.53
CA LEU A 248 1.58 -11.14 -16.04
C LEU A 248 0.66 -12.15 -15.34
N PRO A 249 0.55 -12.18 -14.00
CA PRO A 249 -0.41 -13.08 -13.35
C PRO A 249 -1.85 -12.78 -13.74
N ILE A 250 -2.20 -11.50 -13.93
CA ILE A 250 -3.55 -11.10 -14.30
C ILE A 250 -3.88 -11.49 -15.74
N LEU A 251 -2.94 -11.34 -16.66
CA LEU A 251 -3.04 -11.89 -18.02
C LEU A 251 -3.35 -13.39 -17.99
N ILE A 252 -2.61 -14.14 -17.17
CA ILE A 252 -2.82 -15.58 -17.01
C ILE A 252 -4.20 -15.88 -16.45
N ILE A 253 -4.64 -15.15 -15.42
CA ILE A 253 -5.97 -15.32 -14.82
C ILE A 253 -7.06 -15.07 -15.88
N CYS A 254 -7.02 -13.96 -16.60
CA CYS A 254 -7.99 -13.63 -17.65
C CYS A 254 -7.98 -14.63 -18.82
N GLY A 255 -6.83 -15.24 -19.09
CA GLY A 255 -6.70 -16.27 -20.10
C GLY A 255 -7.26 -17.62 -19.63
N LEU A 256 -7.08 -17.99 -18.36
CA LEU A 256 -7.48 -19.31 -17.86
C LEU A 256 -8.91 -19.36 -17.34
N ILE A 257 -9.44 -18.25 -16.83
CA ILE A 257 -10.77 -18.16 -16.22
C ILE A 257 -11.53 -17.04 -16.91
N PRO A 258 -12.76 -17.29 -17.42
CA PRO A 258 -13.63 -16.23 -17.91
C PRO A 258 -13.81 -15.12 -16.87
N TRP A 259 -13.70 -13.86 -17.28
CA TRP A 259 -13.74 -12.72 -16.35
C TRP A 259 -15.04 -12.63 -15.53
N ASN A 260 -16.13 -13.18 -16.07
CA ASN A 260 -17.46 -13.23 -15.46
C ASN A 260 -17.70 -14.48 -14.59
N GLU A 261 -16.72 -15.39 -14.49
CA GLU A 261 -16.80 -16.63 -13.69
C GLU A 261 -15.79 -16.66 -12.54
N ILE A 262 -15.00 -15.59 -12.36
CA ILE A 262 -14.06 -15.50 -11.24
C ILE A 262 -14.86 -15.46 -9.93
N SER A 263 -14.61 -16.45 -9.07
CA SER A 263 -15.27 -16.51 -7.76
C SER A 263 -14.74 -15.42 -6.83
N ASP A 264 -15.65 -14.70 -6.18
CA ASP A 264 -15.32 -13.74 -5.11
C ASP A 264 -14.95 -14.42 -3.79
N GLN A 265 -15.20 -15.73 -3.64
CA GLN A 265 -14.96 -16.44 -2.38
C GLN A 265 -13.49 -16.85 -2.22
N SER A 266 -12.81 -17.21 -3.31
CA SER A 266 -11.43 -17.69 -3.30
C SER A 266 -10.50 -16.78 -4.11
N SER A 267 -9.20 -16.81 -3.84
CA SER A 267 -8.25 -16.02 -4.64
C SER A 267 -8.20 -16.56 -6.07
N PRO A 268 -8.20 -15.70 -7.12
CA PRO A 268 -8.03 -16.15 -8.50
C PRO A 268 -6.76 -16.98 -8.73
N PHE A 269 -5.72 -16.73 -7.93
CA PHE A 269 -4.48 -17.50 -7.99
C PHE A 269 -4.68 -18.95 -7.52
N VAL A 270 -5.49 -19.16 -6.47
CA VAL A 270 -5.85 -20.50 -5.98
C VAL A 270 -6.75 -21.20 -6.99
N GLN A 271 -7.69 -20.46 -7.61
CA GLN A 271 -8.58 -20.98 -8.66
C GLN A 271 -7.77 -21.51 -9.84
N VAL A 272 -6.84 -20.71 -10.39
CA VAL A 272 -5.96 -21.14 -11.49
C VAL A 272 -5.13 -22.38 -11.12
N LEU A 273 -4.54 -22.44 -9.92
CA LEU A 273 -3.74 -23.60 -9.52
C LEU A 273 -4.57 -24.85 -9.24
N SER A 274 -5.85 -24.71 -8.89
CA SER A 274 -6.76 -25.85 -8.79
C SER A 274 -7.04 -26.49 -10.16
N MET A 275 -6.93 -25.73 -11.25
CA MET A 275 -7.11 -26.21 -12.61
C MET A 275 -5.87 -26.92 -13.18
N SER A 276 -4.70 -26.78 -12.54
CA SER A 276 -3.44 -27.35 -13.02
C SER A 276 -3.37 -28.89 -12.96
N GLY A 277 -4.33 -29.54 -12.29
CA GLY A 277 -4.32 -30.99 -12.03
C GLY A 277 -3.26 -31.45 -11.01
N LEU A 278 -2.39 -30.55 -10.53
CA LEU A 278 -1.38 -30.86 -9.52
C LEU A 278 -2.02 -30.96 -8.14
N GLN A 279 -2.06 -32.18 -7.58
CA GLN A 279 -2.52 -32.42 -6.22
C GLN A 279 -1.71 -31.58 -5.23
N GLY A 280 -2.39 -30.84 -4.36
CA GLY A 280 -1.74 -29.99 -3.35
C GLY A 280 -1.36 -28.58 -3.82
N ALA A 281 -1.35 -28.27 -5.12
CA ALA A 281 -0.92 -26.95 -5.61
C ALA A 281 -1.78 -25.82 -5.07
N ALA A 282 -3.10 -26.00 -5.03
CA ALA A 282 -4.04 -25.03 -4.44
C ALA A 282 -3.80 -24.82 -2.93
N HIS A 283 -3.48 -25.88 -2.18
CA HIS A 283 -3.16 -25.77 -0.74
C HIS A 283 -1.85 -24.99 -0.52
N ILE A 284 -0.80 -25.29 -1.30
CA ILE A 284 0.49 -24.59 -1.22
C ILE A 284 0.28 -23.11 -1.56
N MET A 285 -0.46 -22.82 -2.63
CA MET A 285 -0.78 -21.45 -3.02
C MET A 285 -1.48 -20.71 -1.90
N ASN A 286 -2.56 -21.29 -1.37
CA ASN A 286 -3.34 -20.68 -0.30
C ASN A 286 -2.51 -20.40 0.95
N PHE A 287 -1.59 -21.30 1.30
CA PHE A 287 -0.63 -21.09 2.40
C PHE A 287 0.30 -19.91 2.12
N ILE A 288 0.88 -19.85 0.92
CA ILE A 288 1.77 -18.74 0.55
C ILE A 288 0.99 -17.42 0.55
N LEU A 289 -0.26 -17.41 0.07
CA LEU A 289 -1.11 -16.22 0.10
C LEU A 289 -1.32 -15.69 1.52
N ILE A 290 -1.57 -16.55 2.51
CA ILE A 290 -1.68 -16.16 3.92
C ILE A 290 -0.39 -15.51 4.41
N THR A 291 0.76 -16.13 4.14
CA THR A 291 2.05 -15.53 4.53
C THR A 291 2.28 -14.18 3.85
N ALA A 292 1.80 -14.03 2.61
CA ALA A 292 1.95 -12.81 1.83
C ALA A 292 1.14 -11.64 2.40
N VAL A 293 -0.15 -11.86 2.69
CA VAL A 293 -1.03 -10.83 3.27
C VAL A 293 -0.62 -10.47 4.70
N LEU A 294 -0.19 -11.45 5.50
CA LEU A 294 0.30 -11.20 6.86
C LEU A 294 1.62 -10.41 6.87
N SER A 295 2.54 -10.67 5.94
CA SER A 295 3.75 -9.85 5.77
C SER A 295 3.42 -8.41 5.32
N ALA A 296 2.39 -8.22 4.48
CA ALA A 296 1.92 -6.87 4.12
C ALA A 296 1.34 -6.13 5.34
N ALA A 297 0.53 -6.81 6.17
CA ALA A 297 0.03 -6.26 7.44
C ALA A 297 1.17 -5.85 8.39
N ASN A 298 2.18 -6.70 8.51
CA ASN A 298 3.38 -6.43 9.31
C ASN A 298 4.11 -5.17 8.83
N SER A 299 4.28 -5.01 7.52
CA SER A 299 4.83 -3.80 6.89
C SER A 299 3.99 -2.55 7.16
N GLY A 300 2.66 -2.68 7.17
CA GLY A 300 1.77 -1.59 7.49
C GLY A 300 1.85 -1.13 8.95
N ILE A 301 1.93 -2.07 9.90
CA ILE A 301 2.15 -1.74 11.32
C ILE A 301 3.50 -1.04 11.50
N TYR A 302 4.55 -1.54 10.84
CA TYR A 302 5.88 -0.93 10.87
C TYR A 302 5.86 0.53 10.34
N GLY A 303 5.18 0.77 9.22
CA GLY A 303 5.01 2.10 8.64
C GLY A 303 4.20 3.05 9.52
N CYS A 304 3.07 2.56 10.05
CA CYS A 304 2.17 3.34 10.90
C CYS A 304 2.83 3.74 12.23
N THR A 305 3.49 2.79 12.91
CA THR A 305 4.14 3.05 14.20
C THR A 305 5.26 4.09 14.08
N ARG A 306 6.04 4.07 12.99
CA ARG A 306 7.07 5.09 12.68
C ARG A 306 6.48 6.44 12.35
N MET A 307 5.39 6.48 11.57
CA MET A 307 4.73 7.75 11.27
C MET A 307 4.15 8.38 12.53
N LEU A 308 3.50 7.60 13.40
CA LEU A 308 3.01 8.06 14.70
C LEU A 308 4.13 8.57 15.59
N HIS A 309 5.26 7.86 15.64
CA HIS A 309 6.45 8.31 16.36
C HIS A 309 6.99 9.64 15.78
N SER A 310 7.07 9.78 14.45
CA SER A 310 7.48 11.02 13.78
C SER A 310 6.52 12.18 14.04
N LEU A 311 5.21 11.93 14.10
CA LEU A 311 4.20 12.91 14.52
C LEU A 311 4.41 13.31 15.99
N ALA A 312 4.63 12.36 16.89
CA ALA A 312 4.84 12.64 18.31
C ALA A 312 6.09 13.49 18.56
N MET A 313 7.21 13.15 17.91
CA MET A 313 8.45 13.94 17.98
C MET A 313 8.27 15.36 17.44
N GLY A 314 7.38 15.55 16.47
CA GLY A 314 7.02 16.87 15.93
C GLY A 314 6.02 17.67 16.79
N GLY A 315 5.59 17.15 17.95
CA GLY A 315 4.49 17.73 18.75
C GLY A 315 3.11 17.59 18.08
N GLU A 316 3.04 16.80 17.01
CA GLU A 316 1.89 16.64 16.13
C GLU A 316 0.99 15.46 16.55
N ALA A 317 1.45 14.55 17.41
CA ALA A 317 0.64 13.52 18.06
C ALA A 317 0.88 13.51 19.59
N PRO A 318 0.09 12.78 20.40
CA PRO A 318 0.34 12.62 21.83
C PRO A 318 1.78 12.20 22.12
N LYS A 319 2.41 12.80 23.15
CA LYS A 319 3.81 12.53 23.52
C LYS A 319 4.06 11.05 23.86
N THR A 320 3.04 10.31 24.27
CA THR A 320 3.15 8.87 24.53
C THR A 320 3.63 8.07 23.32
N PHE A 321 3.29 8.48 22.09
CA PHE A 321 3.75 7.81 20.88
C PHE A 321 5.23 8.04 20.54
N SER A 322 5.93 8.96 21.24
CA SER A 322 7.39 9.11 21.10
C SER A 322 8.18 8.12 21.97
N TYR A 323 7.50 7.34 22.83
CA TYR A 323 8.18 6.34 23.65
C TYR A 323 8.55 5.10 22.84
N VAL A 324 9.81 4.70 22.95
CA VAL A 324 10.36 3.50 22.32
C VAL A 324 10.77 2.51 23.41
N SER A 325 10.32 1.26 23.28
CA SER A 325 10.65 0.19 24.24
C SER A 325 12.13 -0.19 24.16
N LYS A 326 12.62 -0.97 25.13
CA LYS A 326 14.00 -1.51 25.14
C LYS A 326 14.32 -2.34 23.87
N ASN A 327 13.29 -2.89 23.22
CA ASN A 327 13.40 -3.67 21.99
C ASN A 327 13.40 -2.81 20.71
N GLY A 328 13.34 -1.48 20.83
CA GLY A 328 13.32 -0.57 19.68
C GLY A 328 11.95 -0.38 19.04
N VAL A 329 10.86 -0.79 19.70
CA VAL A 329 9.48 -0.69 19.18
C VAL A 329 8.73 0.49 19.80
N PRO A 330 8.05 1.34 19.01
CA PRO A 330 7.08 2.32 19.52
C PRO A 330 5.84 1.65 20.14
N SER A 331 5.95 1.18 21.39
CA SER A 331 4.97 0.29 22.04
C SER A 331 3.55 0.85 22.12
N TYR A 332 3.38 2.14 22.43
CA TYR A 332 2.05 2.77 22.46
C TYR A 332 1.42 2.89 21.08
N SER A 333 2.24 3.13 20.04
CA SER A 333 1.76 3.15 18.66
C SER A 333 1.32 1.74 18.23
N LEU A 334 2.08 0.71 18.64
CA LEU A 334 1.71 -0.68 18.40
C LEU A 334 0.42 -1.06 19.13
N MET A 335 0.22 -0.58 20.36
CA MET A 335 -1.02 -0.80 21.11
C MET A 335 -2.24 -0.18 20.40
N LEU A 336 -2.09 1.03 19.85
CA LEU A 336 -3.14 1.63 19.02
C LEU A 336 -3.43 0.76 17.79
N SER A 337 -2.40 0.30 17.08
CA SER A 337 -2.57 -0.63 15.96
C SER A 337 -3.29 -1.90 16.39
N ALA A 338 -2.89 -2.50 17.52
CA ALA A 338 -3.53 -3.70 18.05
C ALA A 338 -5.02 -3.52 18.32
N ILE A 339 -5.41 -2.41 18.96
CA ILE A 339 -6.83 -2.08 19.19
C ILE A 339 -7.58 -1.98 17.88
N VAL A 340 -7.03 -1.27 16.89
CA VAL A 340 -7.69 -1.10 15.59
C VAL A 340 -7.80 -2.42 14.83
N LEU A 341 -6.79 -3.28 14.87
CA LEU A 341 -6.83 -4.61 14.24
C LEU A 341 -7.88 -5.51 14.91
N ILE A 342 -7.93 -5.54 16.24
CA ILE A 342 -8.92 -6.33 16.98
C ILE A 342 -10.33 -5.82 16.67
N VAL A 343 -10.59 -4.52 16.80
CA VAL A 343 -11.90 -3.94 16.48
C VAL A 343 -12.25 -4.17 15.02
N GLY A 344 -11.32 -3.94 14.09
CA GLY A 344 -11.51 -4.17 12.66
C GLY A 344 -11.85 -5.62 12.33
N SER A 345 -11.19 -6.58 12.99
CA SER A 345 -11.53 -8.01 12.82
C SER A 345 -12.95 -8.32 13.31
N LEU A 346 -13.42 -7.67 14.38
CA LEU A 346 -14.78 -7.83 14.90
C LEU A 346 -15.85 -7.19 14.00
N ILE A 347 -15.51 -6.21 13.15
CA ILE A 347 -16.47 -5.63 12.20
C ILE A 347 -17.02 -6.72 11.26
N THR A 348 -16.22 -7.73 10.92
CA THR A 348 -16.65 -8.86 10.09
C THR A 348 -17.70 -9.75 10.75
N TYR A 349 -17.90 -9.66 12.07
CA TYR A 349 -19.00 -10.36 12.74
C TYR A 349 -20.37 -9.74 12.37
N VAL A 350 -20.42 -8.43 12.15
CA VAL A 350 -21.67 -7.69 11.95
C VAL A 350 -22.03 -7.54 10.46
N ALA A 351 -21.03 -7.49 9.58
CA ALA A 351 -21.24 -7.20 8.16
C ALA A 351 -20.30 -8.03 7.25
N GLN A 352 -20.49 -9.35 7.19
CA GLN A 352 -19.59 -10.25 6.44
C GLN A 352 -19.45 -9.89 4.95
N ASP A 353 -20.54 -9.53 4.27
CA ASP A 353 -20.55 -9.47 2.80
C ASP A 353 -20.13 -8.12 2.22
N GLN A 354 -20.33 -7.02 2.94
CA GLN A 354 -20.07 -5.66 2.43
C GLN A 354 -18.74 -5.06 2.91
N VAL A 355 -18.15 -5.64 3.96
CA VAL A 355 -16.96 -5.06 4.61
C VAL A 355 -15.77 -5.05 3.68
N PHE A 356 -15.59 -6.05 2.82
CA PHE A 356 -14.45 -6.07 1.88
C PHE A 356 -14.52 -4.94 0.86
N THR A 357 -15.62 -4.82 0.11
CA THR A 357 -15.79 -3.77 -0.91
C THR A 357 -15.67 -2.38 -0.28
N ILE A 358 -16.26 -2.18 0.90
CA ILE A 358 -16.18 -0.89 1.60
C ILE A 358 -14.73 -0.60 2.03
N LEU A 359 -14.04 -1.57 2.62
CA LEU A 359 -12.69 -1.35 3.16
C LEU A 359 -11.65 -1.18 2.06
N MET A 360 -11.70 -1.97 0.97
CA MET A 360 -10.69 -1.93 -0.12
C MET A 360 -10.62 -0.54 -0.78
N ALA A 361 -11.75 0.15 -0.86
CA ALA A 361 -11.84 1.46 -1.48
C ALA A 361 -11.25 2.59 -0.60
N VAL A 362 -11.10 2.38 0.72
CA VAL A 362 -10.53 3.38 1.64
C VAL A 362 -9.03 3.62 1.38
N PRO A 363 -8.15 2.59 1.43
CA PRO A 363 -6.73 2.79 1.16
C PRO A 363 -6.44 3.37 -0.23
N GLY A 364 -7.16 2.92 -1.27
CA GLY A 364 -6.96 3.39 -2.64
C GLY A 364 -7.23 4.90 -2.80
N PHE A 365 -8.23 5.42 -2.09
CA PHE A 365 -8.49 6.86 -2.05
C PHE A 365 -7.40 7.61 -1.25
N VAL A 366 -7.07 7.14 -0.06
CA VAL A 366 -6.13 7.83 0.83
C VAL A 366 -4.70 7.83 0.27
N VAL A 367 -4.26 6.71 -0.33
CA VAL A 367 -2.95 6.64 -1.00
C VAL A 367 -2.86 7.62 -2.17
N SER A 368 -3.95 7.80 -2.92
CA SER A 368 -4.03 8.79 -3.99
C SER A 368 -3.84 10.22 -3.46
N LEU A 369 -4.44 10.57 -2.31
CA LEU A 369 -4.21 11.86 -1.65
C LEU A 369 -2.76 12.07 -1.20
N ILE A 370 -2.11 11.01 -0.71
CA ILE A 370 -0.69 11.05 -0.33
C ILE A 370 0.18 11.27 -1.57
N TRP A 371 -0.07 10.54 -2.66
CA TRP A 371 0.67 10.67 -3.91
C TRP A 371 0.48 12.05 -4.56
N ILE A 372 -0.74 12.61 -4.53
CA ILE A 372 -1.00 14.01 -4.92
C ILE A 372 -0.13 14.95 -4.08
N SER A 373 -0.11 14.77 -2.75
CA SER A 373 0.69 15.62 -1.86
C SER A 373 2.18 15.55 -2.18
N ILE A 374 2.69 14.39 -2.57
CA ILE A 374 4.09 14.18 -3.01
C ILE A 374 4.36 14.93 -4.32
N CYS A 375 3.55 14.73 -5.35
CA CYS A 375 3.72 15.38 -6.65
C CYS A 375 3.66 16.91 -6.52
N LEU A 376 2.69 17.43 -5.77
CA LEU A 376 2.56 18.86 -5.52
C LEU A 376 3.74 19.40 -4.69
N SER A 377 4.29 18.62 -3.76
CA SER A 377 5.48 19.01 -3.00
C SER A 377 6.71 19.13 -3.92
N GLN A 378 6.91 18.18 -4.83
CA GLN A 378 8.02 18.25 -5.81
C GLN A 378 7.89 19.49 -6.70
N LEU A 379 6.70 19.74 -7.27
CA LEU A 379 6.45 20.91 -8.12
C LEU A 379 6.78 22.23 -7.42
N LYS A 380 6.44 22.33 -6.12
CA LYS A 380 6.70 23.53 -5.32
C LYS A 380 8.16 23.65 -4.91
N LEU A 381 8.76 22.56 -4.42
CA LEU A 381 10.11 22.59 -3.84
C LEU A 381 11.22 22.64 -4.87
N ARG A 382 11.00 22.14 -6.10
CA ARG A 382 12.04 22.09 -7.15
C ARG A 382 12.75 23.42 -7.41
N LYS A 383 12.04 24.55 -7.24
CA LYS A 383 12.59 25.90 -7.40
C LYS A 383 13.50 26.35 -6.24
N SER A 384 13.45 25.65 -5.12
CA SER A 384 14.11 26.01 -3.86
C SER A 384 14.99 24.87 -3.32
N TYR A 385 15.41 23.95 -4.20
CA TYR A 385 16.29 22.87 -3.82
C TYR A 385 17.65 23.42 -3.34
N PRO A 386 18.13 22.99 -2.16
CA PRO A 386 19.37 23.49 -1.59
C PRO A 386 20.61 22.91 -2.30
N LYS A 387 20.45 21.76 -2.97
CA LYS A 387 21.46 21.18 -3.85
C LYS A 387 20.80 20.58 -5.09
N GLU A 388 21.55 20.58 -6.19
CA GLU A 388 21.15 19.92 -7.43
C GLU A 388 21.17 18.39 -7.24
N PRO A 389 20.03 17.69 -7.41
CA PRO A 389 20.00 16.25 -7.24
C PRO A 389 20.60 15.55 -8.47
N SER A 390 21.42 14.53 -8.23
CA SER A 390 22.02 13.71 -9.29
C SER A 390 21.01 12.89 -10.09
N PHE A 391 19.84 12.62 -9.53
CA PHE A 391 18.69 12.07 -10.26
C PHE A 391 17.60 13.13 -10.40
N LYS A 392 17.12 13.32 -11.63
CA LYS A 392 16.03 14.23 -11.99
C LYS A 392 14.93 13.44 -12.69
N LEU A 393 13.69 13.65 -12.26
CA LEU A 393 12.52 13.09 -12.90
C LEU A 393 12.40 13.67 -14.32
N TRP A 394 12.22 12.78 -15.29
CA TRP A 394 12.07 13.16 -16.69
C TRP A 394 10.80 13.98 -16.95
N GLY A 395 10.84 14.87 -17.94
CA GLY A 395 9.66 15.64 -18.36
C GLY A 395 9.08 16.56 -17.28
N PHE A 396 9.85 16.89 -16.23
CA PHE A 396 9.46 17.91 -15.26
C PHE A 396 9.32 19.28 -15.95
N PRO A 397 8.29 20.10 -15.63
CA PRO A 397 7.24 19.88 -14.61
C PRO A 397 6.02 19.11 -15.12
N TYR A 398 5.89 18.90 -16.44
CA TYR A 398 4.66 18.44 -17.07
C TYR A 398 4.25 17.04 -16.62
N VAL A 399 5.18 16.10 -16.51
CA VAL A 399 4.90 14.72 -16.08
C VAL A 399 4.42 14.65 -14.63
N THR A 400 5.03 15.43 -13.73
CA THR A 400 4.60 15.50 -12.33
C THR A 400 3.25 16.19 -12.20
N ALA A 401 3.03 17.28 -12.94
CA ALA A 401 1.77 18.00 -12.93
C ALA A 401 0.62 17.17 -13.51
N SER A 402 0.84 16.49 -14.64
CA SER A 402 -0.17 15.61 -15.23
C SER A 402 -0.52 14.45 -14.30
N THR A 403 0.46 13.85 -13.64
CA THR A 403 0.22 12.79 -12.63
C THR A 403 -0.63 13.32 -11.48
N ALA A 404 -0.32 14.50 -10.93
CA ALA A 404 -1.15 15.10 -9.88
C ALA A 404 -2.59 15.36 -10.35
N VAL A 405 -2.77 15.91 -11.56
CA VAL A 405 -4.10 16.16 -12.14
C VAL A 405 -4.88 14.87 -12.35
N VAL A 406 -4.25 13.84 -12.92
CA VAL A 406 -4.87 12.53 -13.14
C VAL A 406 -5.31 11.92 -11.80
N LEU A 407 -4.46 11.93 -10.77
CA LEU A 407 -4.81 11.45 -9.44
C LEU A 407 -5.98 12.24 -8.82
N ILE A 408 -6.03 13.55 -9.03
CA ILE A 408 -7.16 14.38 -8.58
C ILE A 408 -8.45 13.97 -9.32
N ILE A 409 -8.39 13.75 -10.64
CA ILE A 409 -9.54 13.29 -11.43
C ILE A 409 -10.03 11.93 -10.92
N ILE A 410 -9.12 10.99 -10.64
CA ILE A 410 -9.44 9.67 -10.07
C ILE A 410 -10.16 9.83 -8.74
N CYS A 411 -9.64 10.67 -7.84
CA CYS A 411 -10.29 10.97 -6.56
C CYS A 411 -11.69 11.57 -6.74
N ILE A 412 -11.88 12.49 -7.69
CA ILE A 412 -13.19 13.11 -7.98
C ILE A 412 -14.17 12.07 -8.53
N MET A 413 -13.75 11.30 -9.54
CA MET A 413 -14.58 10.24 -10.12
C MET A 413 -14.99 9.21 -9.07
N PHE A 414 -14.08 8.89 -8.16
CA PHE A 414 -14.38 8.04 -7.03
C PHE A 414 -15.44 8.68 -6.13
N VAL A 415 -15.27 9.94 -5.72
CA VAL A 415 -16.24 10.68 -4.88
C VAL A 415 -17.65 10.69 -5.50
N LEU A 416 -17.75 10.69 -6.82
CA LEU A 416 -19.01 10.70 -7.56
C LEU A 416 -19.62 9.30 -7.77
N ASN A 417 -18.87 8.22 -7.52
CA ASN A 417 -19.35 6.86 -7.74
C ASN A 417 -20.20 6.37 -6.55
N GLU A 418 -21.47 6.04 -6.82
CA GLU A 418 -22.44 5.59 -5.82
C GLU A 418 -22.03 4.32 -5.09
N GLN A 419 -21.34 3.39 -5.77
CA GLN A 419 -20.88 2.12 -5.18
C GLN A 419 -19.90 2.34 -4.01
N ASN A 420 -19.17 3.45 -4.04
CA ASN A 420 -18.12 3.75 -3.06
C ASN A 420 -18.57 4.72 -1.97
N ARG A 421 -19.85 5.13 -1.97
CA ARG A 421 -20.37 6.23 -1.14
C ARG A 421 -20.04 6.07 0.34
N THR A 422 -20.18 4.87 0.89
CA THR A 422 -19.88 4.59 2.30
C THR A 422 -18.38 4.80 2.62
N SER A 423 -17.49 4.26 1.79
CA SER A 423 -16.03 4.41 1.93
C SER A 423 -15.60 5.87 1.79
N ILE A 424 -16.20 6.60 0.84
CA ILE A 424 -15.94 8.02 0.60
C ILE A 424 -16.35 8.86 1.80
N ILE A 425 -17.55 8.63 2.33
CA ILE A 425 -18.04 9.36 3.51
C ILE A 425 -17.08 9.14 4.69
N ALA A 426 -16.64 7.89 4.93
CA ALA A 426 -15.67 7.61 5.98
C ALA A 426 -14.35 8.36 5.77
N CYS A 427 -13.77 8.32 4.56
CA CYS A 427 -12.54 9.02 4.21
C CYS A 427 -12.67 10.55 4.36
N LEU A 428 -13.77 11.13 3.87
CA LEU A 428 -14.02 12.58 3.93
C LEU A 428 -14.28 13.05 5.35
N LEU A 429 -14.97 12.25 6.18
CA LEU A 429 -15.15 12.55 7.61
C LEU A 429 -13.81 12.55 8.34
N VAL A 430 -12.97 11.54 8.12
CA VAL A 430 -11.63 11.49 8.71
C VAL A 430 -10.81 12.71 8.26
N LEU A 431 -10.83 13.03 6.96
CA LEU A 431 -10.14 14.20 6.41
C LEU A 431 -10.65 15.50 7.05
N ALA A 432 -11.95 15.68 7.16
CA ALA A 432 -12.58 16.88 7.75
C ALA A 432 -12.21 17.02 9.24
N ILE A 433 -12.25 15.92 10.01
CA ILE A 433 -11.83 15.88 11.40
C ILE A 433 -10.35 16.27 11.52
N LEU A 434 -9.46 15.69 10.71
CA LEU A 434 -8.04 16.01 10.74
C LEU A 434 -7.75 17.46 10.37
N VAL A 435 -8.44 18.01 9.37
CA VAL A 435 -8.34 19.43 9.00
C VAL A 435 -8.82 20.31 10.16
N GLY A 436 -9.97 20.01 10.76
CA GLY A 436 -10.50 20.74 11.91
C GLY A 436 -9.55 20.72 13.12
N VAL A 437 -9.04 19.55 13.49
CA VAL A 437 -8.05 19.38 14.55
C VAL A 437 -6.77 20.15 14.25
N SER A 438 -6.29 20.15 12.99
CA SER A 438 -5.12 20.91 12.60
C SER A 438 -5.32 22.42 12.80
N ILE A 439 -6.50 22.95 12.44
CA ILE A 439 -6.82 24.37 12.59
C ILE A 439 -6.82 24.75 14.07
N ILE A 440 -7.48 23.97 14.93
CA ILE A 440 -7.56 24.23 16.37
C ILE A 440 -6.18 24.16 17.02
N LYS A 441 -5.42 23.09 16.75
CA LYS A 441 -4.13 22.84 17.38
C LYS A 441 -3.09 23.89 17.01
N PHE A 442 -3.02 24.26 15.73
CA PHE A 442 -2.02 25.22 15.26
C PHE A 442 -2.45 26.68 15.47
N LYS A 443 -3.75 27.01 15.53
CA LYS A 443 -4.20 28.34 16.00
C LYS A 443 -3.76 28.61 17.44
N ARG A 444 -3.89 27.60 18.33
CA ARG A 444 -3.45 27.72 19.73
C ARG A 444 -1.93 27.89 19.85
N PHE A 445 -1.16 27.21 19.01
CA PHE A 445 0.30 27.35 18.97
C PHE A 445 0.72 28.75 18.47
N ASP A 446 0.09 29.25 17.41
CA ASP A 446 0.36 30.58 16.87
C ASP A 446 -0.04 31.69 17.87
N ALA A 447 -1.14 31.50 18.61
CA ALA A 447 -1.58 32.41 19.68
C ALA A 447 -0.64 32.41 20.90
N GLN A 448 -0.21 31.24 21.38
CA GLN A 448 0.75 31.13 22.49
C GLN A 448 2.12 31.74 22.13
N LYS A 449 2.54 31.62 20.86
CA LYS A 449 3.81 32.20 20.39
C LYS A 449 3.72 33.72 20.21
N ALA A 450 2.54 34.25 19.89
CA ALA A 450 2.28 35.68 19.87
C ALA A 450 2.28 36.28 21.30
N ASP A 451 1.74 35.57 22.28
CA ASP A 451 1.75 35.96 23.69
C ASP A 451 3.14 35.87 24.35
N SER A 452 3.99 34.94 23.90
CA SER A 452 5.34 34.76 24.46
C SER A 452 6.40 35.72 23.90
N GLY A 453 6.03 36.71 23.08
CA GLY A 453 6.91 37.79 22.62
C GLY A 453 8.06 37.36 21.67
N GLU A 454 8.13 36.11 21.22
CA GLU A 454 9.15 35.64 20.26
C GLU A 454 8.81 36.16 18.85
N LYS A 455 9.21 37.41 18.59
CA LYS A 455 9.23 37.99 17.24
C LYS A 455 10.02 37.08 16.30
N ARG A 456 9.43 36.81 15.12
CA ARG A 456 10.07 36.15 13.97
C ARG A 456 11.45 36.75 13.72
N ILE A 457 12.51 35.99 13.99
CA ILE A 457 13.77 36.17 13.26
C ILE A 457 13.61 35.33 11.98
N MET A 458 13.74 36.02 10.84
CA MET A 458 13.47 35.53 9.49
C MET A 458 14.27 34.29 9.11
#